data_AF-A0A9E2GXK9-F1
#
_entry.id   AF-A0A9E2GXK9-F1
#
_cell.length_a   1.000
_cell.length_b   1.000
_cell.length_c   1.000
_cell.angle_alpha   90.00
_cell.angle_beta   90.00
_cell.angle_gamma   90.00
#
_symmetry.space_group_name_H-M   'P 1'
#
loop_
_entity.id
_entity.type
_entity.pdbx_description
1 polymer ?
#
loop_
_entity_poly.entity_id
_entity_poly.type
_entity_poly.pdbx_seq_one_letter_code
_entity_poly.pdbx_strand_id
1 'polypeptide(L)'
;MLNKFSLILVCLSFAATLASCDEKKEKTCGNGKLDPLEMCDPGIAGQEDLCSDECRYLSYCGNGLIEEAEECDDANLINGDGCSRECLVEKGCGNGVIDFVIVDGHLVIEQCDDDNTSSGDGCTSDCRLEGGAGVCGNGRLEWPEECDDGGTTDGDGCSAACEVETGCGDGTLNPSLEQCDDGNRAHGDGCSAYCRVEFTCGDGVCDEAAGEHCEFCALDCCPTCGDGVLDGEEGCDDGNNLHFDGCSAGCTDEDSVATCGNGIWEAPEECDDTNLENGDGCSDTCLREFVVADGVCESLKGETCRLSPLDCCPNCGNSVLEAGEECDGSALAGKTCTDLCYDGGTLGCTPWCSFDYAACAGTGPICGDGSAECSEQCDGTDFRGRTCASFGFSEGNLMCSSSCNYNISNCTGFLYYAAANFDDSPTLPLGWSMAGSWSIGTPGSGPTAASSPPSCIAVSLSGQYANNLAYASTYVRLPAIDLSGANHPVLTFNSWMDAESGFDGGRIEISTDGGSAWNVVPSTEVSPAYQETYDLNWTGALTSWAPYTVQLSTYIGNVVHIRFAFISDGSVQREGWYVDDIIVTEQ
;
A
#
# COMPACT_ATOMS: atom_id res chain seq x y z
N MET A 1 15.09 70.94 -33.05
CA MET A 1 16.08 71.76 -32.30
C MET A 1 16.74 70.80 -31.31
N LEU A 2 17.87 70.20 -31.65
CA LEU A 2 19.23 70.69 -31.38
C LEU A 2 19.52 70.91 -29.89
N ASN A 3 20.41 70.08 -29.34
CA ASN A 3 21.59 70.40 -28.50
C ASN A 3 21.76 69.39 -27.36
N LYS A 4 22.95 68.85 -27.04
CA LYS A 4 24.36 69.26 -27.25
C LYS A 4 25.24 68.00 -27.06
N PHE A 5 26.20 67.70 -27.95
CA PHE A 5 27.63 68.11 -27.93
C PHE A 5 28.38 67.66 -26.66
N SER A 6 29.62 67.15 -26.66
CA SER A 6 30.63 66.74 -27.66
C SER A 6 31.95 66.52 -26.88
N LEU A 7 32.89 65.74 -27.44
CA LEU A 7 34.34 66.01 -27.64
C LEU A 7 35.05 64.64 -27.78
N ILE A 8 35.59 64.17 -28.91
CA ILE A 8 36.58 64.68 -29.89
C ILE A 8 38.04 64.69 -29.36
N LEU A 9 38.88 63.79 -29.91
CA LEU A 9 40.26 63.95 -30.50
C LEU A 9 40.95 62.54 -30.48
N VAL A 10 41.75 62.02 -31.43
CA VAL A 10 42.26 62.44 -32.75
C VAL A 10 43.15 61.30 -33.33
N CYS A 11 43.01 61.06 -34.64
CA CYS A 11 44.01 60.77 -35.70
C CYS A 11 45.03 59.59 -35.71
N LEU A 12 45.08 59.00 -36.93
CA LEU A 12 46.23 58.59 -37.77
C LEU A 12 46.96 57.28 -37.37
N SER A 13 47.26 56.31 -38.25
CA SER A 13 47.21 56.18 -39.73
C SER A 13 47.69 54.77 -40.11
N PHE A 14 47.05 54.07 -41.07
CA PHE A 14 47.68 53.41 -42.26
C PHE A 14 46.66 52.53 -43.04
N ALA A 15 46.41 52.96 -44.29
CA ALA A 15 46.08 52.25 -45.54
C ALA A 15 45.16 50.99 -45.63
N ALA A 16 44.26 51.09 -46.62
CA ALA A 16 43.70 50.07 -47.52
C ALA A 16 42.33 49.43 -47.19
N THR A 17 41.36 49.75 -48.07
CA THR A 17 40.19 48.93 -48.49
C THR A 17 39.36 48.24 -47.40
N LEU A 18 38.21 48.84 -47.04
CA LEU A 18 37.07 48.11 -46.50
C LEU A 18 35.87 48.29 -47.43
N ALA A 19 35.76 47.36 -48.37
CA ALA A 19 34.48 47.01 -48.97
C ALA A 19 33.88 45.89 -48.10
N SER A 20 32.65 46.11 -47.62
CA SER A 20 31.67 45.08 -47.23
C SER A 20 32.21 43.79 -46.56
N CYS A 21 32.30 43.78 -45.24
CA CYS A 21 32.01 42.58 -44.46
C CYS A 21 30.88 42.92 -43.49
N ASP A 22 29.70 42.42 -43.84
CA ASP A 22 28.65 42.08 -42.88
C ASP A 22 29.22 40.94 -42.03
N GLU A 23 29.72 41.24 -40.83
CA GLU A 23 30.08 40.20 -39.87
C GLU A 23 28.76 39.60 -39.37
N LYS A 24 28.39 38.48 -40.02
CA LYS A 24 27.52 37.48 -39.44
C LYS A 24 27.90 37.31 -37.98
N LYS A 25 27.02 37.72 -37.07
CA LYS A 25 27.00 37.17 -35.73
C LYS A 25 26.56 35.72 -35.94
N GLU A 26 27.53 34.81 -36.08
CA GLU A 26 27.27 33.38 -36.17
C GLU A 26 26.41 33.03 -34.95
N LYS A 27 25.24 32.42 -35.20
CA LYS A 27 24.51 31.68 -34.15
C LYS A 27 25.56 30.73 -33.58
N THR A 28 26.01 30.96 -32.34
CA THR A 28 26.93 30.04 -31.66
C THR A 28 26.23 28.70 -31.51
N CYS A 29 24.93 28.74 -31.25
CA CYS A 29 24.13 27.54 -31.16
C CYS A 29 23.93 26.79 -32.49
N GLY A 30 24.19 25.50 -32.48
CA GLY A 30 24.00 24.56 -33.60
C GLY A 30 25.22 24.46 -34.51
N ASN A 31 26.42 24.74 -33.97
CA ASN A 31 27.66 24.78 -34.72
C ASN A 31 28.45 23.46 -34.67
N GLY A 32 27.94 22.47 -33.92
CA GLY A 32 28.56 21.16 -33.73
C GLY A 32 29.66 21.13 -32.69
N LYS A 33 29.69 22.09 -31.77
CA LYS A 33 30.60 22.16 -30.62
C LYS A 33 29.89 22.78 -29.43
N LEU A 34 30.30 22.37 -28.23
CA LEU A 34 29.79 22.94 -26.99
C LEU A 34 30.65 24.15 -26.60
N ASP A 35 30.15 25.37 -26.82
CA ASP A 35 30.87 26.60 -26.50
C ASP A 35 30.65 27.06 -25.03
N PRO A 36 31.56 27.85 -24.45
CA PRO A 36 31.37 28.41 -23.11
C PRO A 36 30.15 29.35 -23.10
N LEU A 37 29.12 28.99 -22.31
CA LEU A 37 27.77 29.56 -22.19
C LEU A 37 26.64 28.77 -22.88
N GLU A 38 26.95 27.67 -23.56
CA GLU A 38 25.96 26.71 -24.07
C GLU A 38 25.80 25.53 -23.11
N MET A 39 24.56 25.08 -22.89
CA MET A 39 24.27 23.89 -22.09
C MET A 39 24.30 22.62 -22.94
N CYS A 40 23.97 22.75 -24.23
CA CYS A 40 23.99 21.72 -25.27
C CYS A 40 24.21 22.39 -26.65
N ASP A 41 24.46 21.62 -27.72
CA ASP A 41 24.51 22.15 -29.11
C ASP A 41 23.82 21.20 -30.10
N PRO A 42 22.77 21.62 -30.84
CA PRO A 42 22.01 20.75 -31.73
C PRO A 42 22.77 20.32 -32.99
N GLY A 43 24.00 20.79 -33.20
CA GLY A 43 24.90 20.33 -34.25
C GLY A 43 25.83 19.18 -33.81
N ILE A 44 25.80 18.77 -32.53
CA ILE A 44 26.54 17.62 -32.01
C ILE A 44 25.71 16.34 -32.21
N ALA A 45 26.34 15.29 -32.74
CA ALA A 45 25.70 13.99 -32.92
C ALA A 45 25.25 13.39 -31.58
N GLY A 46 23.95 13.11 -31.44
CA GLY A 46 23.29 12.68 -30.21
C GLY A 46 22.67 13.81 -29.37
N GLN A 47 22.69 15.06 -29.84
CA GLN A 47 22.06 16.22 -29.18
C GLN A 47 21.07 16.96 -30.08
N GLU A 48 20.79 16.44 -31.28
CA GLU A 48 19.96 17.10 -32.29
C GLU A 48 18.51 17.29 -31.84
N ASP A 49 17.99 16.37 -31.02
CA ASP A 49 16.60 16.38 -30.53
C ASP A 49 16.47 16.82 -29.06
N LEU A 50 17.59 16.97 -28.34
CA LEU A 50 17.65 17.32 -26.91
C LEU A 50 17.98 18.80 -26.68
N CYS A 51 18.27 19.55 -27.74
CA CYS A 51 18.81 20.90 -27.64
C CYS A 51 18.04 21.91 -28.49
N SER A 52 17.61 22.99 -27.87
CA SER A 52 16.84 24.05 -28.53
C SER A 52 17.72 24.86 -29.49
N ASP A 53 17.08 25.58 -30.41
CA ASP A 53 17.71 26.59 -31.29
C ASP A 53 18.43 27.73 -30.55
N GLU A 54 18.31 27.77 -29.21
CA GLU A 54 18.89 28.72 -28.28
C GLU A 54 19.94 28.09 -27.33
N CYS A 55 20.31 26.82 -27.56
CA CYS A 55 21.35 26.06 -26.85
C CYS A 55 21.13 25.89 -25.36
N ARG A 56 19.85 25.65 -25.06
CA ARG A 56 19.34 25.14 -23.80
C ARG A 56 18.75 23.76 -24.06
N TYR A 57 18.81 22.86 -23.09
CA TYR A 57 18.10 21.60 -23.18
C TYR A 57 16.62 21.89 -23.45
N LEU A 58 16.06 21.18 -24.44
CA LEU A 58 14.61 21.15 -24.62
C LEU A 58 14.08 20.28 -23.48
N SER A 59 13.15 20.82 -22.69
CA SER A 59 12.37 20.06 -21.73
C SER A 59 11.72 18.90 -22.46
N TYR A 60 12.15 17.68 -22.13
CA TYR A 60 11.71 16.46 -22.77
C TYR A 60 10.75 15.75 -21.83
N CYS A 61 9.49 15.76 -22.23
CA CYS A 61 8.47 15.03 -21.52
C CYS A 61 8.73 13.53 -21.54
N GLY A 62 8.63 12.89 -20.39
CA GLY A 62 8.77 11.45 -20.23
C GLY A 62 10.19 10.98 -19.97
N ASN A 63 11.03 11.79 -19.32
CA ASN A 63 12.38 11.39 -18.91
C ASN A 63 12.50 11.07 -17.41
N GLY A 64 11.42 11.21 -16.65
CA GLY A 64 11.32 10.96 -15.22
C GLY A 64 11.72 12.16 -14.35
N LEU A 65 11.98 13.33 -14.93
CA LEU A 65 12.45 14.52 -14.25
C LEU A 65 11.56 15.71 -14.61
N ILE A 66 10.94 16.33 -13.62
CA ILE A 66 10.20 17.58 -13.84
C ILE A 66 11.18 18.75 -13.98
N GLU A 67 11.27 19.32 -15.18
CA GLU A 67 12.10 20.48 -15.49
C GLU A 67 11.31 21.81 -15.50
N GLU A 68 11.98 22.98 -15.46
CA GLU A 68 11.34 24.31 -15.28
C GLU A 68 10.24 24.70 -16.31
N ALA A 69 10.04 23.92 -17.38
CA ALA A 69 9.05 24.17 -18.44
C ALA A 69 7.95 23.10 -18.56
N GLU A 70 7.94 22.08 -17.69
CA GLU A 70 6.98 20.97 -17.69
C GLU A 70 5.97 21.12 -16.55
N GLU A 71 4.68 20.81 -16.78
CA GLU A 71 3.67 20.80 -15.72
C GLU A 71 3.64 19.45 -14.96
N CYS A 72 4.19 18.40 -15.56
CA CYS A 72 4.37 17.03 -15.03
C CYS A 72 5.44 16.29 -15.85
N ASP A 73 5.93 15.14 -15.38
CA ASP A 73 6.70 14.15 -16.16
C ASP A 73 6.51 12.78 -15.49
N ASP A 74 6.02 11.78 -16.24
CA ASP A 74 5.73 10.41 -15.79
C ASP A 74 6.67 9.35 -16.39
N ALA A 75 7.89 9.78 -16.74
CA ALA A 75 8.95 8.95 -17.30
C ALA A 75 8.61 8.27 -18.64
N ASN A 76 7.53 8.69 -19.31
CA ASN A 76 7.22 8.24 -20.66
C ASN A 76 6.39 9.26 -21.49
N LEU A 77 6.02 8.91 -22.73
CA LEU A 77 5.30 9.79 -23.67
C LEU A 77 3.91 9.25 -24.02
N ILE A 78 3.36 8.36 -23.19
CA ILE A 78 2.00 7.86 -23.31
C ILE A 78 1.06 9.02 -22.94
N ASN A 79 -0.21 8.89 -23.32
CA ASN A 79 -1.22 9.88 -22.95
C ASN A 79 -2.30 9.10 -22.21
N GLY A 80 -2.80 9.69 -21.14
CA GLY A 80 -3.72 9.13 -20.18
C GLY A 80 -3.02 8.22 -19.17
N ASP A 81 -1.83 8.57 -18.68
CA ASP A 81 -1.11 7.84 -17.61
C ASP A 81 -0.50 8.77 -16.54
N GLY A 82 -1.06 9.98 -16.45
CA GLY A 82 -0.71 11.02 -15.49
C GLY A 82 -0.05 12.24 -16.14
N CYS A 83 0.79 12.05 -17.17
CA CYS A 83 1.39 13.16 -17.90
C CYS A 83 1.29 12.99 -19.41
N SER A 84 0.64 13.95 -20.07
CA SER A 84 0.56 13.93 -21.53
C SER A 84 1.95 14.06 -22.15
N ARG A 85 2.09 13.57 -23.39
CA ARG A 85 3.31 13.79 -24.21
C ARG A 85 3.67 15.27 -24.43
N GLU A 86 2.75 16.18 -24.14
CA GLU A 86 2.95 17.63 -24.18
C GLU A 86 3.35 18.23 -22.82
N CYS A 87 3.61 17.38 -21.81
CA CYS A 87 3.97 17.75 -20.44
C CYS A 87 2.92 18.61 -19.75
N LEU A 88 1.67 18.28 -20.04
CA LEU A 88 0.49 18.79 -19.36
C LEU A 88 -0.09 17.68 -18.49
N VAL A 89 -0.47 18.05 -17.27
CA VAL A 89 -1.10 17.15 -16.31
C VAL A 89 -2.36 16.55 -16.93
N GLU A 90 -2.40 15.23 -17.02
CA GLU A 90 -3.57 14.49 -17.44
C GLU A 90 -4.34 14.08 -16.19
N LYS A 91 -5.56 14.60 -16.02
CA LYS A 91 -6.51 14.04 -15.06
C LYS A 91 -7.12 12.80 -15.70
N GLY A 92 -6.50 11.66 -15.46
CA GLY A 92 -6.70 10.44 -16.21
C GLY A 92 -7.74 9.47 -15.68
N CYS A 93 -8.78 9.94 -14.97
CA CYS A 93 -9.87 9.04 -14.55
C CYS A 93 -10.38 8.12 -15.66
N GLY A 94 -10.45 6.84 -15.34
CA GLY A 94 -11.07 5.81 -16.15
C GLY A 94 -10.18 5.23 -17.22
N ASN A 95 -8.87 5.23 -17.01
CA ASN A 95 -7.89 4.62 -17.90
C ASN A 95 -7.48 3.20 -17.45
N GLY A 96 -7.96 2.74 -16.30
CA GLY A 96 -7.70 1.43 -15.69
C GLY A 96 -6.39 1.36 -14.89
N VAL A 97 -5.78 2.49 -14.54
CA VAL A 97 -4.60 2.58 -13.67
C VAL A 97 -4.80 3.67 -12.63
N ILE A 98 -4.19 3.54 -11.44
CA ILE A 98 -4.12 4.66 -10.49
C ILE A 98 -2.91 5.52 -10.87
N ASP A 99 -3.20 6.64 -11.53
CA ASP A 99 -2.30 7.71 -11.91
C ASP A 99 -1.79 8.47 -10.67
N PHE A 100 -0.52 8.84 -10.73
CA PHE A 100 0.08 9.80 -9.83
C PHE A 100 0.68 10.93 -10.66
N VAL A 101 0.42 12.17 -10.25
CA VAL A 101 0.98 13.35 -10.90
C VAL A 101 1.55 14.27 -9.85
N ILE A 102 2.76 14.78 -10.10
CA ILE A 102 3.30 15.88 -9.33
C ILE A 102 2.84 17.18 -9.99
N VAL A 103 1.93 17.92 -9.33
CA VAL A 103 1.47 19.23 -9.80
C VAL A 103 2.07 20.29 -8.90
N ASP A 104 2.83 21.24 -9.44
CA ASP A 104 3.50 22.31 -8.67
C ASP A 104 4.41 21.78 -7.51
N GLY A 105 4.94 20.56 -7.63
CA GLY A 105 5.76 19.91 -6.59
C GLY A 105 4.97 19.17 -5.51
N HIS A 106 3.66 18.97 -5.71
CA HIS A 106 2.75 18.31 -4.79
C HIS A 106 2.26 16.99 -5.36
N LEU A 107 2.17 15.95 -4.53
CA LEU A 107 1.72 14.63 -4.95
C LEU A 107 0.19 14.60 -5.06
N VAL A 108 -0.30 14.49 -6.29
CA VAL A 108 -1.71 14.26 -6.61
C VAL A 108 -1.85 12.82 -7.05
N ILE A 109 -2.39 11.97 -6.18
CA ILE A 109 -2.75 10.58 -6.48
C ILE A 109 -4.26 10.54 -6.72
N GLU A 110 -4.72 9.80 -7.71
CA GLU A 110 -6.14 9.45 -7.77
C GLU A 110 -6.50 8.35 -6.76
N GLN A 111 -7.63 8.51 -6.06
CA GLN A 111 -7.99 7.60 -4.97
C GLN A 111 -8.48 6.23 -5.47
N CYS A 112 -8.87 6.17 -6.73
CA CYS A 112 -9.38 4.99 -7.43
C CYS A 112 -9.28 5.24 -8.93
N ASP A 113 -9.35 4.15 -9.70
CA ASP A 113 -9.63 4.15 -11.13
C ASP A 113 -10.37 2.84 -11.46
N ASP A 114 -11.55 2.94 -12.06
CA ASP A 114 -12.41 1.79 -12.42
C ASP A 114 -12.58 1.63 -13.94
N ASP A 115 -11.54 2.01 -14.71
CA ASP A 115 -11.45 1.84 -16.16
C ASP A 115 -12.53 2.57 -16.95
N ASN A 116 -13.22 3.54 -16.33
CA ASN A 116 -14.11 4.47 -17.00
C ASN A 116 -14.37 5.78 -16.21
N THR A 117 -15.12 6.72 -16.79
CA THR A 117 -15.43 8.04 -16.18
C THR A 117 -16.89 8.15 -15.70
N SER A 118 -17.56 7.01 -15.56
CA SER A 118 -18.93 6.99 -15.07
C SER A 118 -18.94 7.32 -13.58
N SER A 119 -20.13 7.48 -13.04
CA SER A 119 -20.28 7.72 -11.62
C SER A 119 -21.38 6.82 -11.09
N GLY A 120 -21.14 6.20 -9.96
CA GLY A 120 -21.91 5.15 -9.28
C GLY A 120 -21.39 3.72 -9.49
N ASP A 121 -20.16 3.53 -9.96
CA ASP A 121 -19.59 2.21 -10.33
C ASP A 121 -18.26 1.85 -9.66
N GLY A 122 -17.74 2.73 -8.81
CA GLY A 122 -16.57 2.46 -7.97
C GLY A 122 -15.67 3.67 -7.85
N CYS A 123 -15.62 4.50 -8.90
CA CYS A 123 -14.85 5.72 -8.92
C CYS A 123 -15.62 6.88 -9.57
N THR A 124 -15.53 8.08 -8.97
CA THR A 124 -16.19 9.27 -9.53
C THR A 124 -15.44 9.70 -10.78
N SER A 125 -16.09 10.47 -11.65
CA SER A 125 -15.45 11.10 -12.81
C SER A 125 -14.31 12.07 -12.47
N ASP A 126 -14.09 12.38 -11.19
CA ASP A 126 -12.99 13.22 -10.65
C ASP A 126 -12.01 12.41 -9.79
N CYS A 127 -12.04 11.07 -9.89
CA CYS A 127 -11.09 10.09 -9.34
C CYS A 127 -11.01 10.10 -7.83
N ARG A 128 -12.20 10.28 -7.25
CA ARG A 128 -12.50 10.06 -5.85
C ARG A 128 -13.33 8.82 -5.72
N LEU A 129 -13.07 8.04 -4.67
CA LEU A 129 -13.87 6.88 -4.35
C LEU A 129 -15.34 7.25 -4.26
N GLU A 130 -16.18 6.47 -4.93
CA GLU A 130 -17.62 6.63 -4.86
C GLU A 130 -18.20 5.85 -3.71
N GLY A 131 -18.89 6.57 -2.83
CA GLY A 131 -19.55 5.96 -1.69
C GLY A 131 -18.92 6.39 -0.37
N GLY A 132 -19.15 7.65 0.00
CA GLY A 132 -19.06 8.09 1.40
C GLY A 132 -20.30 7.71 2.22
N ALA A 133 -20.90 6.55 1.99
CA ALA A 133 -21.95 6.00 2.82
C ALA A 133 -22.09 4.50 2.52
N GLY A 134 -21.29 3.67 3.20
CA GLY A 134 -21.75 2.32 3.52
C GLY A 134 -23.18 2.42 4.06
N VAL A 135 -24.05 1.59 3.48
CA VAL A 135 -25.47 1.57 3.83
C VAL A 135 -25.67 0.57 4.95
N CYS A 136 -25.69 1.10 6.18
CA CYS A 136 -25.79 0.29 7.37
C CYS A 136 -26.96 -0.69 7.35
N GLY A 137 -26.64 -1.97 7.54
CA GLY A 137 -27.60 -3.08 7.61
C GLY A 137 -27.85 -3.77 6.27
N ASN A 138 -26.92 -3.66 5.32
CA ASN A 138 -27.02 -4.32 4.02
C ASN A 138 -26.28 -5.66 3.95
N GLY A 139 -25.58 -6.05 5.03
CA GLY A 139 -24.84 -7.29 5.18
C GLY A 139 -23.44 -7.27 4.56
N ARG A 140 -22.91 -6.09 4.21
CA ARG A 140 -21.57 -5.91 3.64
C ARG A 140 -20.86 -4.80 4.39
N LEU A 141 -19.62 -5.07 4.81
CA LEU A 141 -18.78 -4.06 5.46
C LEU A 141 -18.19 -3.13 4.39
N GLU A 142 -18.69 -1.89 4.31
CA GLU A 142 -18.31 -0.87 3.33
C GLU A 142 -17.80 0.40 4.04
N TRP A 143 -16.88 1.18 3.46
CA TRP A 143 -16.43 2.42 4.10
C TRP A 143 -17.54 3.50 4.04
N PRO A 144 -17.91 4.22 5.12
CA PRO A 144 -17.23 4.39 6.41
C PRO A 144 -17.83 3.61 7.59
N GLU A 145 -18.38 2.41 7.40
CA GLU A 145 -18.97 1.58 8.46
C GLU A 145 -17.89 0.93 9.34
N GLU A 146 -18.10 0.90 10.67
CA GLU A 146 -17.24 0.15 11.59
C GLU A 146 -17.69 -1.32 11.74
N CYS A 147 -18.95 -1.61 11.40
CA CYS A 147 -19.59 -2.93 11.37
C CYS A 147 -20.80 -2.91 10.41
N ASP A 148 -21.31 -4.08 10.00
CA ASP A 148 -22.63 -4.23 9.38
C ASP A 148 -23.15 -5.65 9.70
N ASP A 149 -24.27 -5.76 10.42
CA ASP A 149 -24.87 -7.03 10.87
C ASP A 149 -26.12 -7.42 10.07
N GLY A 150 -26.36 -6.80 8.91
CA GLY A 150 -27.50 -7.06 8.05
C GLY A 150 -28.83 -6.49 8.57
N GLY A 151 -28.78 -5.53 9.51
CA GLY A 151 -29.94 -4.82 10.04
C GLY A 151 -29.65 -3.39 10.49
N THR A 152 -30.69 -2.69 10.92
CA THR A 152 -30.58 -1.35 11.58
C THR A 152 -31.27 -1.38 12.94
N THR A 153 -31.30 -2.57 13.56
CA THR A 153 -31.80 -2.71 14.92
C THR A 153 -30.68 -2.30 15.85
N ASP A 154 -30.99 -1.65 16.97
CA ASP A 154 -29.98 -1.34 17.97
C ASP A 154 -29.92 -2.50 18.98
N GLY A 155 -28.72 -2.98 19.29
CA GLY A 155 -28.39 -3.98 20.32
C GLY A 155 -28.15 -5.41 19.82
N ASP A 156 -27.98 -5.64 18.52
CA ASP A 156 -27.74 -6.96 17.91
C ASP A 156 -26.35 -7.15 17.28
N GLY A 157 -25.49 -6.13 17.37
CA GLY A 157 -24.07 -6.24 17.00
C GLY A 157 -23.56 -5.00 16.28
N CYS A 158 -24.44 -4.31 15.55
CA CYS A 158 -24.15 -3.07 14.87
C CYS A 158 -25.32 -2.08 14.98
N SER A 159 -25.05 -0.86 15.43
CA SER A 159 -26.12 0.14 15.60
C SER A 159 -26.70 0.59 14.26
N ALA A 160 -27.87 1.22 14.28
CA ALA A 160 -28.43 1.89 13.11
C ALA A 160 -27.54 3.02 12.52
N ALA A 161 -26.45 3.38 13.20
CA ALA A 161 -25.46 4.36 12.76
C ALA A 161 -24.14 3.71 12.27
N CYS A 162 -24.06 2.37 12.21
CA CYS A 162 -22.87 1.62 11.84
C CYS A 162 -21.65 1.85 12.73
N GLU A 163 -21.93 2.14 13.99
CA GLU A 163 -20.98 2.09 15.10
C GLU A 163 -21.11 0.72 15.79
N VAL A 164 -19.98 0.10 16.13
CA VAL A 164 -19.95 -1.18 16.86
C VAL A 164 -20.62 -0.99 18.21
N GLU A 165 -21.76 -1.66 18.41
CA GLU A 165 -22.46 -1.66 19.68
C GLU A 165 -21.73 -2.58 20.65
N THR A 166 -20.77 -2.01 21.36
CA THR A 166 -19.98 -2.76 22.35
C THR A 166 -20.85 -3.09 23.56
N GLY A 167 -21.23 -4.37 23.68
CA GLY A 167 -22.07 -4.99 24.73
C GLY A 167 -21.48 -5.02 26.14
N CYS A 168 -20.66 -4.03 26.50
CA CYS A 168 -19.91 -4.05 27.74
C CYS A 168 -20.74 -3.76 28.99
N GLY A 169 -20.80 -4.72 29.93
CA GLY A 169 -21.41 -4.59 31.24
C GLY A 169 -22.87 -5.04 31.30
N ASP A 170 -23.29 -5.90 30.36
CA ASP A 170 -24.65 -6.41 30.27
C ASP A 170 -24.86 -7.76 31.01
N GLY A 171 -23.77 -8.32 31.53
CA GLY A 171 -23.74 -9.57 32.28
C GLY A 171 -23.51 -10.83 31.42
N THR A 172 -23.20 -10.67 30.13
CA THR A 172 -23.04 -11.77 29.19
C THR A 172 -21.78 -11.60 28.33
N LEU A 173 -20.73 -12.36 28.67
CA LEU A 173 -19.48 -12.34 27.92
C LEU A 173 -19.68 -12.73 26.44
N ASN A 174 -19.48 -11.78 25.52
CA ASN A 174 -19.48 -11.96 24.07
C ASN A 174 -18.04 -11.98 23.52
N PRO A 175 -17.42 -13.17 23.32
CA PRO A 175 -15.99 -13.30 23.05
C PRO A 175 -15.52 -12.70 21.71
N SER A 176 -16.47 -12.41 20.81
CA SER A 176 -16.22 -11.77 19.52
C SER A 176 -16.25 -10.24 19.58
N LEU A 177 -16.69 -9.63 20.69
CA LEU A 177 -16.90 -8.18 20.83
C LEU A 177 -16.31 -7.59 22.13
N GLU A 178 -16.05 -8.38 23.16
CA GLU A 178 -15.50 -7.95 24.46
C GLU A 178 -14.50 -8.96 25.04
N GLN A 179 -13.48 -8.46 25.76
CA GLN A 179 -12.43 -9.29 26.39
C GLN A 179 -12.81 -9.74 27.81
N CYS A 180 -13.77 -9.08 28.44
CA CYS A 180 -14.35 -9.39 29.74
C CYS A 180 -15.75 -8.74 29.85
N ASP A 181 -16.58 -9.18 30.81
CA ASP A 181 -17.82 -8.51 31.23
C ASP A 181 -18.05 -8.83 32.71
N ASP A 182 -18.16 -7.80 33.55
CA ASP A 182 -18.40 -7.94 35.01
C ASP A 182 -19.81 -7.46 35.42
N GLY A 183 -20.73 -7.40 34.47
CA GLY A 183 -22.13 -7.04 34.65
C GLY A 183 -22.38 -5.57 34.95
N ASN A 184 -21.38 -4.70 34.80
CA ASN A 184 -21.54 -3.26 34.87
C ASN A 184 -20.42 -2.49 34.11
N ARG A 185 -20.37 -1.16 34.22
CA ARG A 185 -19.38 -0.30 33.52
C ARG A 185 -18.52 0.52 34.48
N ALA A 186 -18.29 0.02 35.69
CA ALA A 186 -17.35 0.64 36.62
C ALA A 186 -15.91 0.34 36.18
N HIS A 187 -14.97 1.05 36.79
CA HIS A 187 -13.55 0.84 36.57
C HIS A 187 -12.93 0.38 37.89
N GLY A 188 -12.04 -0.60 37.82
CA GLY A 188 -11.26 -1.18 38.91
C GLY A 188 -11.91 -2.38 39.60
N ASP A 189 -12.94 -3.01 39.02
CA ASP A 189 -13.71 -4.11 39.62
C ASP A 189 -13.64 -5.45 38.87
N GLY A 190 -12.83 -5.53 37.81
CA GLY A 190 -12.51 -6.78 37.11
C GLY A 190 -12.63 -6.65 35.59
N CYS A 191 -13.47 -5.74 35.11
CA CYS A 191 -13.53 -5.37 33.71
C CYS A 191 -13.66 -3.85 33.57
N SER A 192 -12.87 -3.24 32.68
CA SER A 192 -12.99 -1.80 32.45
C SER A 192 -14.31 -1.46 31.73
N ALA A 193 -14.73 -0.20 31.83
CA ALA A 193 -15.89 0.34 31.11
C ALA A 193 -15.82 0.29 29.57
N TYR A 194 -14.70 -0.21 29.02
CA TYR A 194 -14.41 -0.43 27.60
C TYR A 194 -14.16 -1.91 27.28
N CYS A 195 -14.50 -2.81 28.22
CA CYS A 195 -14.42 -4.26 28.08
C CYS A 195 -13.02 -4.80 27.77
N ARG A 196 -12.06 -4.22 28.48
CA ARG A 196 -10.69 -4.72 28.62
C ARG A 196 -10.44 -5.13 30.06
N VAL A 197 -9.74 -6.25 30.23
CA VAL A 197 -9.35 -6.79 31.53
C VAL A 197 -8.50 -5.77 32.29
N GLU A 198 -8.81 -5.52 33.55
CA GLU A 198 -8.05 -4.64 34.44
C GLU A 198 -7.21 -5.50 35.42
N PHE A 199 -5.90 -5.25 35.52
CA PHE A 199 -4.99 -6.07 36.33
C PHE A 199 -4.79 -5.54 37.77
N THR A 200 -4.82 -6.40 38.78
CA THR A 200 -4.57 -6.09 40.21
C THR A 200 -3.59 -7.07 40.84
N CYS A 201 -2.57 -6.60 41.57
CA CYS A 201 -1.63 -7.45 42.32
C CYS A 201 -1.97 -7.52 43.84
N GLY A 202 -1.78 -8.69 44.47
CA GLY A 202 -1.85 -8.89 45.93
C GLY A 202 -2.96 -9.82 46.45
N ASP A 203 -3.44 -10.76 45.64
CA ASP A 203 -4.54 -11.69 45.94
C ASP A 203 -4.09 -13.13 46.26
N GLY A 204 -2.81 -13.47 46.04
CA GLY A 204 -2.20 -14.76 46.39
C GLY A 204 -2.31 -15.83 45.29
N VAL A 205 -2.32 -15.41 44.03
CA VAL A 205 -2.34 -16.22 42.81
C VAL A 205 -1.30 -15.65 41.84
N CYS A 206 -0.43 -16.49 41.24
CA CYS A 206 0.54 -16.03 40.24
C CYS A 206 -0.14 -15.82 38.87
N ASP A 207 -0.25 -14.58 38.39
CA ASP A 207 -0.87 -14.25 37.09
C ASP A 207 0.16 -13.78 36.05
N GLU A 208 0.87 -14.71 35.41
CA GLU A 208 1.88 -14.40 34.39
C GLU A 208 1.30 -13.66 33.16
N ALA A 209 0.02 -13.90 32.83
CA ALA A 209 -0.67 -13.19 31.74
C ALA A 209 -1.01 -11.72 32.06
N ALA A 210 -0.94 -11.31 33.33
CA ALA A 210 -1.08 -9.92 33.77
C ALA A 210 0.26 -9.17 33.87
N GLY A 211 1.39 -9.85 33.59
CA GLY A 211 2.74 -9.31 33.73
C GLY A 211 3.37 -9.55 35.10
N GLU A 212 2.89 -10.51 35.89
CA GLU A 212 3.53 -10.87 37.16
C GLU A 212 4.81 -11.69 36.93
N HIS A 213 5.95 -11.00 36.90
CA HIS A 213 7.29 -11.60 36.89
C HIS A 213 8.07 -11.21 38.16
N CYS A 214 8.88 -12.15 38.67
CA CYS A 214 9.53 -12.17 40.00
C CYS A 214 10.54 -11.04 40.31
N GLU A 215 10.68 -10.03 39.45
CA GLU A 215 11.62 -8.91 39.67
C GLU A 215 10.95 -7.64 40.23
N PHE A 216 9.61 -7.53 40.20
CA PHE A 216 8.86 -6.38 40.74
C PHE A 216 7.83 -6.72 41.83
N CYS A 217 7.41 -8.00 41.92
CA CYS A 217 6.55 -8.53 42.98
C CYS A 217 7.24 -9.73 43.65
N ALA A 218 7.16 -9.82 44.97
CA ALA A 218 7.92 -10.80 45.77
C ALA A 218 7.05 -11.84 46.50
N LEU A 219 5.81 -12.08 46.05
CA LEU A 219 4.89 -12.97 46.76
C LEU A 219 4.33 -14.17 45.98
N ASP A 220 4.58 -14.31 44.67
CA ASP A 220 4.01 -15.35 43.77
C ASP A 220 5.04 -15.66 42.60
N CYS A 221 5.53 -16.91 42.38
CA CYS A 221 6.77 -17.26 41.60
C CYS A 221 6.70 -18.41 40.52
N CYS A 222 7.74 -18.53 39.64
CA CYS A 222 7.93 -19.33 38.38
C CYS A 222 8.40 -20.86 38.44
N PRO A 223 8.27 -21.64 37.32
CA PRO A 223 8.48 -23.12 37.17
C PRO A 223 9.92 -23.71 37.19
N THR A 224 10.10 -25.02 37.43
CA THR A 224 11.40 -25.76 37.34
C THR A 224 11.29 -27.20 36.79
N CYS A 225 11.75 -27.38 35.55
CA CYS A 225 11.70 -28.65 34.82
C CYS A 225 12.40 -29.84 35.51
N GLY A 226 11.67 -30.93 35.70
CA GLY A 226 12.13 -32.21 36.24
C GLY A 226 11.93 -32.36 37.75
N ASP A 227 11.07 -31.55 38.35
CA ASP A 227 10.80 -31.58 39.80
C ASP A 227 9.58 -32.41 40.18
N GLY A 228 8.83 -32.90 39.18
CA GLY A 228 7.69 -33.77 39.31
C GLY A 228 6.36 -33.03 39.35
N VAL A 229 6.36 -31.73 39.06
CA VAL A 229 5.18 -30.85 39.02
C VAL A 229 5.20 -30.08 37.71
N LEU A 230 4.19 -30.29 36.88
CA LEU A 230 4.03 -29.53 35.64
C LEU A 230 3.48 -28.12 35.96
N ASP A 231 4.35 -27.13 35.92
CA ASP A 231 4.06 -25.71 36.21
C ASP A 231 3.88 -24.91 34.89
N GLY A 232 3.29 -23.70 34.97
CA GLY A 232 2.60 -23.05 33.85
C GLY A 232 3.37 -22.79 32.52
N GLU A 233 4.69 -22.63 32.54
CA GLU A 233 5.52 -22.47 31.31
C GLU A 233 6.31 -23.74 30.93
N GLU A 234 6.02 -24.89 31.53
CA GLU A 234 6.68 -26.16 31.21
C GLU A 234 5.91 -26.92 30.12
N GLY A 235 6.58 -27.24 29.01
CA GLY A 235 5.98 -28.04 27.94
C GLY A 235 5.75 -29.50 28.31
N CYS A 236 6.45 -30.01 29.34
CA CYS A 236 6.31 -31.35 29.94
C CYS A 236 7.08 -31.39 31.27
N ASP A 237 6.81 -32.37 32.15
CA ASP A 237 7.62 -32.67 33.34
C ASP A 237 7.45 -34.16 33.70
N ASP A 238 8.54 -34.92 33.69
CA ASP A 238 8.54 -36.35 34.02
C ASP A 238 9.24 -36.68 35.36
N GLY A 239 9.40 -35.66 36.20
CA GLY A 239 9.99 -35.75 37.53
C GLY A 239 11.49 -35.97 37.56
N ASN A 240 12.19 -35.78 36.43
CA ASN A 240 13.64 -35.77 36.37
C ASN A 240 14.17 -35.00 35.13
N ASN A 241 15.50 -34.97 34.91
CA ASN A 241 16.14 -34.29 33.76
C ASN A 241 16.95 -35.26 32.90
N LEU A 242 16.51 -36.51 32.78
CA LEU A 242 17.05 -37.44 31.80
C LEU A 242 16.47 -37.10 30.41
N HIS A 243 17.02 -37.72 29.37
CA HIS A 243 16.59 -37.50 27.99
C HIS A 243 16.03 -38.82 27.44
N PHE A 244 14.99 -38.71 26.64
CA PHE A 244 14.22 -39.74 25.93
C PHE A 244 13.36 -40.65 26.82
N ASP A 245 12.86 -40.14 27.93
CA ASP A 245 11.99 -40.87 28.86
C ASP A 245 10.64 -40.20 29.15
N GLY A 246 10.33 -39.09 28.47
CA GLY A 246 9.02 -38.44 28.52
C GLY A 246 9.17 -36.94 28.29
N CYS A 247 10.12 -36.32 28.96
CA CYS A 247 10.36 -34.89 28.87
C CYS A 247 11.86 -34.56 28.77
N SER A 248 12.21 -33.60 27.92
CA SER A 248 13.59 -33.13 27.85
C SER A 248 13.97 -32.31 29.09
N ALA A 249 15.27 -32.22 29.41
CA ALA A 249 15.78 -31.30 30.43
C ALA A 249 15.51 -29.80 30.17
N GLY A 250 14.97 -29.45 28.99
CA GLY A 250 14.52 -28.12 28.61
C GLY A 250 13.00 -27.98 28.52
N CYS A 251 12.24 -28.90 29.13
CA CYS A 251 10.77 -28.89 29.18
C CYS A 251 10.11 -28.88 27.81
N THR A 252 10.67 -29.67 26.89
CA THR A 252 10.07 -29.95 25.58
C THR A 252 9.67 -31.40 25.51
N ASP A 253 8.41 -31.67 25.17
CA ASP A 253 7.91 -33.03 24.94
C ASP A 253 8.81 -33.73 23.92
N GLU A 254 9.33 -34.89 24.30
CA GLU A 254 10.15 -35.71 23.40
C GLU A 254 9.32 -36.80 22.70
N ASP A 255 7.98 -36.76 22.85
CA ASP A 255 7.03 -37.76 22.33
C ASP A 255 5.85 -37.12 21.55
N SER A 256 6.00 -36.87 20.24
CA SER A 256 5.00 -37.14 19.17
C SER A 256 5.28 -36.36 17.88
N VAL A 257 5.52 -37.06 16.78
CA VAL A 257 5.44 -36.51 15.41
C VAL A 257 3.98 -36.71 14.95
N ALA A 258 3.25 -35.63 14.69
CA ALA A 258 1.91 -35.69 14.10
C ALA A 258 1.93 -36.61 12.87
N THR A 259 1.06 -37.62 12.88
CA THR A 259 1.06 -38.70 11.89
C THR A 259 -0.30 -38.80 11.25
N CYS A 260 -0.41 -38.20 10.07
CA CYS A 260 -1.62 -38.16 9.29
C CYS A 260 -2.24 -39.55 9.08
N GLY A 261 -3.55 -39.65 9.26
CA GLY A 261 -4.34 -40.86 8.99
C GLY A 261 -4.40 -41.85 10.15
N ASN A 262 -4.23 -41.39 11.39
CA ASN A 262 -4.19 -42.23 12.58
C ASN A 262 -5.53 -42.24 13.36
N GLY A 263 -6.48 -41.41 12.95
CA GLY A 263 -7.82 -41.27 13.52
C GLY A 263 -7.92 -40.23 14.64
N ILE A 264 -6.87 -39.43 14.84
CA ILE A 264 -6.77 -38.40 15.86
C ILE A 264 -6.30 -37.15 15.16
N TRP A 265 -7.08 -36.08 15.27
CA TRP A 265 -6.63 -34.78 14.79
C TRP A 265 -5.61 -34.19 15.76
N GLU A 266 -4.38 -33.97 15.28
CA GLU A 266 -3.24 -33.46 16.07
C GLU A 266 -2.62 -32.23 15.38
N ALA A 267 -2.40 -31.12 16.08
CA ALA A 267 -1.75 -29.95 15.45
C ALA A 267 -0.30 -30.31 15.04
N PRO A 268 0.14 -30.06 13.79
CA PRO A 268 -0.35 -29.08 12.82
C PRO A 268 -1.26 -29.60 11.68
N GLU A 269 -1.95 -30.72 11.85
CA GLU A 269 -2.89 -31.26 10.85
C GLU A 269 -4.15 -30.37 10.69
N GLU A 270 -4.74 -30.26 9.50
CA GLU A 270 -6.01 -29.55 9.27
C GLU A 270 -7.26 -30.47 9.34
N CYS A 271 -7.03 -31.78 9.29
CA CYS A 271 -8.00 -32.88 9.40
C CYS A 271 -7.27 -34.20 9.71
N ASP A 272 -8.00 -35.23 10.12
CA ASP A 272 -7.55 -36.63 10.11
C ASP A 272 -8.80 -37.53 9.92
N ASP A 273 -8.79 -38.38 8.89
CA ASP A 273 -9.91 -39.27 8.55
C ASP A 273 -9.54 -40.76 8.66
N THR A 274 -8.63 -41.09 9.59
CA THR A 274 -8.24 -42.45 9.98
C THR A 274 -7.44 -43.23 8.94
N ASN A 275 -7.09 -42.62 7.80
CA ASN A 275 -6.26 -43.25 6.78
C ASN A 275 -5.48 -42.24 5.90
N LEU A 276 -4.77 -42.71 4.87
CA LEU A 276 -3.93 -41.89 3.97
C LEU A 276 -4.40 -42.02 2.51
N GLU A 277 -5.65 -42.44 2.28
CA GLU A 277 -6.27 -42.36 0.96
C GLU A 277 -6.59 -40.88 0.66
N ASN A 278 -6.50 -40.47 -0.60
CA ASN A 278 -6.88 -39.12 -1.00
C ASN A 278 -8.30 -39.19 -1.60
N GLY A 279 -9.16 -38.25 -1.24
CA GLY A 279 -10.52 -38.04 -1.75
C GLY A 279 -11.65 -38.52 -0.84
N ASP A 280 -11.38 -38.85 0.43
CA ASP A 280 -12.37 -39.34 1.40
C ASP A 280 -12.57 -38.45 2.64
N GLY A 281 -11.89 -37.30 2.70
CA GLY A 281 -12.17 -36.24 3.67
C GLY A 281 -10.91 -35.53 4.16
N CYS A 282 -9.77 -36.21 4.13
CA CYS A 282 -8.48 -35.67 4.49
C CYS A 282 -7.36 -36.19 3.59
N SER A 283 -6.47 -35.30 3.14
CA SER A 283 -5.41 -35.71 2.21
C SER A 283 -4.33 -36.50 2.93
N ASP A 284 -3.49 -37.20 2.16
CA ASP A 284 -2.29 -37.89 2.65
C ASP A 284 -1.24 -36.97 3.31
N THR A 285 -1.50 -35.66 3.30
CA THR A 285 -0.70 -34.58 3.88
C THR A 285 -1.48 -33.76 4.91
N CYS A 286 -2.64 -34.27 5.34
CA CYS A 286 -3.48 -33.70 6.40
C CYS A 286 -4.01 -32.30 6.12
N LEU A 287 -4.37 -32.07 4.85
CA LEU A 287 -5.15 -30.92 4.40
C LEU A 287 -6.58 -31.37 4.15
N ARG A 288 -7.57 -30.56 4.54
CA ARG A 288 -8.98 -30.90 4.31
C ARG A 288 -9.23 -31.09 2.82
N GLU A 289 -9.82 -32.23 2.49
CA GLU A 289 -10.24 -32.51 1.13
C GLU A 289 -11.67 -32.04 0.92
N PHE A 290 -11.90 -31.49 -0.26
CA PHE A 290 -13.16 -30.91 -0.71
C PHE A 290 -14.27 -31.96 -0.83
N VAL A 291 -15.41 -31.78 -0.15
CA VAL A 291 -16.54 -32.74 -0.13
C VAL A 291 -17.70 -32.21 -0.97
N VAL A 292 -18.12 -32.98 -1.98
CA VAL A 292 -19.35 -32.75 -2.75
C VAL A 292 -20.56 -33.47 -2.11
N ALA A 293 -21.75 -32.88 -2.22
CA ALA A 293 -23.07 -33.40 -1.82
C ALA A 293 -23.49 -33.25 -0.34
N ASP A 294 -23.08 -32.19 0.35
CA ASP A 294 -23.44 -31.89 1.75
C ASP A 294 -24.66 -30.96 1.93
N GLY A 295 -25.18 -30.39 0.84
CA GLY A 295 -26.35 -29.53 0.78
C GLY A 295 -26.07 -28.03 0.97
N VAL A 296 -24.80 -27.59 0.97
CA VAL A 296 -24.43 -26.17 1.13
C VAL A 296 -23.61 -25.72 -0.07
N CYS A 297 -23.99 -24.61 -0.72
CA CYS A 297 -23.25 -24.09 -1.87
C CYS A 297 -22.15 -23.10 -1.45
N GLU A 298 -20.89 -23.54 -1.49
CA GLU A 298 -19.74 -22.78 -1.00
C GLU A 298 -19.00 -22.03 -2.14
N SER A 299 -19.70 -21.06 -2.74
CA SER A 299 -19.23 -20.32 -3.92
C SER A 299 -17.87 -19.61 -3.77
N LEU A 300 -17.50 -19.16 -2.57
CA LEU A 300 -16.20 -18.56 -2.26
C LEU A 300 -15.02 -19.57 -2.25
N LYS A 301 -15.32 -20.87 -2.20
CA LYS A 301 -14.33 -21.97 -2.24
C LYS A 301 -14.32 -22.71 -3.58
N GLY A 302 -14.98 -22.15 -4.61
CA GLY A 302 -14.97 -22.70 -5.96
C GLY A 302 -16.16 -23.62 -6.28
N GLU A 303 -17.11 -23.77 -5.37
CA GLU A 303 -18.35 -24.49 -5.68
C GLU A 303 -19.21 -23.68 -6.63
N THR A 304 -19.56 -24.31 -7.75
CA THR A 304 -20.46 -23.74 -8.75
C THR A 304 -21.46 -24.81 -9.11
N CYS A 305 -22.62 -24.45 -9.69
CA CYS A 305 -23.53 -25.47 -10.20
C CYS A 305 -22.90 -26.35 -11.31
N ARG A 306 -21.75 -25.95 -11.87
CA ARG A 306 -20.95 -26.76 -12.78
C ARG A 306 -20.12 -27.84 -12.07
N LEU A 307 -19.66 -27.59 -10.83
CA LEU A 307 -18.74 -28.45 -10.09
C LEU A 307 -19.43 -29.25 -8.96
N SER A 308 -20.40 -28.64 -8.26
CA SER A 308 -21.16 -29.24 -7.14
C SER A 308 -22.68 -29.08 -7.33
N PRO A 309 -23.30 -29.76 -8.32
CA PRO A 309 -24.69 -29.50 -8.69
C PRO A 309 -25.72 -29.98 -7.66
N LEU A 310 -25.35 -30.91 -6.78
CA LEU A 310 -26.22 -31.41 -5.69
C LEU A 310 -26.42 -30.37 -4.58
N ASP A 311 -25.47 -29.44 -4.42
CA ASP A 311 -25.43 -28.47 -3.32
C ASP A 311 -25.85 -27.08 -3.78
N CYS A 312 -25.37 -26.66 -4.96
CA CYS A 312 -25.59 -25.33 -5.50
C CYS A 312 -26.88 -25.15 -6.33
N CYS A 313 -27.51 -26.23 -6.78
CA CYS A 313 -28.66 -26.13 -7.68
C CYS A 313 -29.83 -27.08 -7.33
N PRO A 314 -30.38 -27.02 -6.10
CA PRO A 314 -31.49 -27.90 -5.70
C PRO A 314 -32.81 -27.61 -6.43
N ASN A 315 -33.01 -26.41 -7.00
CA ASN A 315 -34.27 -25.97 -7.61
C ASN A 315 -34.19 -25.54 -9.08
N CYS A 316 -33.11 -25.91 -9.76
CA CYS A 316 -32.91 -25.52 -11.14
C CYS A 316 -34.04 -26.00 -12.07
N GLY A 317 -34.54 -25.10 -12.92
CA GLY A 317 -35.60 -25.35 -13.89
C GLY A 317 -36.99 -24.84 -13.45
N ASN A 318 -37.04 -23.95 -12.47
CA ASN A 318 -38.26 -23.35 -11.94
C ASN A 318 -38.68 -22.04 -12.67
N SER A 319 -37.87 -21.59 -13.63
CA SER A 319 -38.00 -20.36 -14.43
C SER A 319 -37.84 -19.04 -13.68
N VAL A 320 -37.19 -19.05 -12.52
CA VAL A 320 -36.83 -17.88 -11.71
C VAL A 320 -35.32 -17.92 -11.53
N LEU A 321 -34.64 -16.79 -11.81
CA LEU A 321 -33.20 -16.70 -11.59
C LEU A 321 -32.91 -16.40 -10.12
N GLU A 322 -32.26 -17.34 -9.43
CA GLU A 322 -31.92 -17.24 -8.02
C GLU A 322 -30.43 -16.95 -7.78
N ALA A 323 -30.08 -16.57 -6.54
CA ALA A 323 -28.70 -16.26 -6.19
C ALA A 323 -27.82 -17.53 -6.29
N GLY A 324 -26.80 -17.49 -7.15
CA GLY A 324 -25.92 -18.64 -7.43
C GLY A 324 -26.19 -19.35 -8.76
N GLU A 325 -27.28 -19.01 -9.47
CA GLU A 325 -27.59 -19.52 -10.80
C GLU A 325 -27.09 -18.57 -11.89
N GLU A 326 -26.49 -19.10 -12.97
CA GLU A 326 -26.17 -18.29 -14.15
C GLU A 326 -27.42 -18.07 -15.03
N CYS A 327 -28.34 -19.04 -15.01
CA CYS A 327 -29.62 -19.02 -15.70
C CYS A 327 -30.60 -19.99 -15.03
N ASP A 328 -31.92 -19.82 -15.22
CA ASP A 328 -32.91 -20.87 -14.94
C ASP A 328 -33.92 -20.97 -16.08
N GLY A 329 -33.88 -22.08 -16.83
CA GLY A 329 -34.83 -22.35 -17.90
C GLY A 329 -34.78 -21.26 -18.99
N SER A 330 -35.81 -20.41 -19.05
CA SER A 330 -35.85 -19.25 -19.97
C SER A 330 -35.38 -17.93 -19.33
N ALA A 331 -35.12 -17.91 -18.02
CA ALA A 331 -34.58 -16.76 -17.30
C ALA A 331 -33.04 -16.72 -17.48
N LEU A 332 -32.58 -16.15 -18.58
CA LEU A 332 -31.16 -16.13 -18.99
C LEU A 332 -30.40 -14.87 -18.49
N ALA A 333 -30.86 -14.24 -17.40
CA ALA A 333 -30.31 -12.97 -16.90
C ALA A 333 -30.21 -11.84 -17.96
N GLY A 334 -31.06 -11.88 -19.00
CA GLY A 334 -31.03 -10.92 -20.12
C GLY A 334 -29.89 -11.14 -21.13
N LYS A 335 -29.11 -12.21 -20.99
CA LYS A 335 -28.00 -12.55 -21.90
C LYS A 335 -28.50 -13.29 -23.15
N THR A 336 -27.80 -13.07 -24.26
CA THR A 336 -27.97 -13.77 -25.53
C THR A 336 -26.63 -14.37 -25.97
N CYS A 337 -26.65 -15.27 -26.96
CA CYS A 337 -25.42 -15.81 -27.55
C CYS A 337 -24.51 -14.69 -28.08
N THR A 338 -25.08 -13.61 -28.63
CA THR A 338 -24.31 -12.44 -29.09
C THR A 338 -23.70 -11.63 -27.95
N ASP A 339 -24.35 -11.57 -26.78
CA ASP A 339 -23.77 -10.93 -25.58
C ASP A 339 -22.63 -11.77 -24.98
N LEU A 340 -22.54 -13.05 -25.36
CA LEU A 340 -21.51 -14.01 -24.99
C LEU A 340 -20.61 -14.36 -26.19
N CYS A 341 -20.61 -13.48 -27.20
CA CYS A 341 -19.67 -13.48 -28.32
C CYS A 341 -19.68 -14.70 -29.24
N TYR A 342 -20.84 -15.31 -29.38
CA TYR A 342 -21.16 -16.21 -30.48
C TYR A 342 -21.76 -15.41 -31.65
N ASP A 343 -21.55 -15.88 -32.89
CA ASP A 343 -22.07 -15.27 -34.14
C ASP A 343 -23.62 -15.16 -34.19
N GLY A 344 -24.30 -15.81 -33.25
CA GLY A 344 -25.75 -15.78 -33.09
C GLY A 344 -26.26 -17.04 -32.40
N GLY A 345 -27.52 -17.39 -32.64
CA GLY A 345 -28.14 -18.59 -32.09
C GLY A 345 -29.04 -18.32 -30.89
N THR A 346 -29.44 -19.39 -30.20
CA THR A 346 -30.33 -19.32 -29.04
C THR A 346 -29.58 -19.80 -27.82
N LEU A 347 -29.38 -18.90 -26.85
CA LEU A 347 -28.73 -19.24 -25.59
C LEU A 347 -29.71 -20.09 -24.78
N GLY A 348 -29.26 -21.26 -24.35
CA GLY A 348 -30.05 -22.15 -23.51
C GLY A 348 -29.62 -22.06 -22.05
N CYS A 349 -30.30 -22.82 -21.22
CA CYS A 349 -29.92 -23.06 -19.85
C CYS A 349 -29.90 -24.56 -19.61
N THR A 350 -28.81 -25.08 -19.03
CA THR A 350 -28.71 -26.50 -18.71
C THR A 350 -29.60 -26.83 -17.50
N PRO A 351 -29.91 -28.12 -17.25
CA PRO A 351 -30.58 -28.57 -16.03
C PRO A 351 -29.80 -28.31 -14.73
N TRP A 352 -28.59 -27.75 -14.85
CA TRP A 352 -27.69 -27.39 -13.76
C TRP A 352 -27.50 -25.86 -13.68
N CYS A 353 -28.41 -25.09 -14.27
CA CYS A 353 -28.49 -23.63 -14.16
C CYS A 353 -27.19 -22.89 -14.51
N SER A 354 -26.48 -23.49 -15.48
CA SER A 354 -25.38 -22.90 -16.22
C SER A 354 -25.80 -22.70 -17.66
N PHE A 355 -25.22 -21.69 -18.33
CA PHE A 355 -25.58 -21.40 -19.72
C PHE A 355 -25.31 -22.59 -20.63
N ASP A 356 -26.28 -22.93 -21.46
CA ASP A 356 -26.15 -23.94 -22.52
C ASP A 356 -25.84 -23.25 -23.85
N TYR A 357 -24.59 -23.40 -24.27
CA TYR A 357 -24.08 -22.83 -25.52
C TYR A 357 -24.32 -23.72 -26.75
N ALA A 358 -24.90 -24.92 -26.60
CA ALA A 358 -24.99 -25.90 -27.69
C ALA A 358 -25.81 -25.42 -28.89
N ALA A 359 -26.71 -24.45 -28.70
CA ALA A 359 -27.50 -23.82 -29.74
C ALA A 359 -27.02 -22.41 -30.12
N CYS A 360 -25.88 -21.96 -29.59
CA CYS A 360 -25.18 -20.80 -30.10
C CYS A 360 -24.45 -21.14 -31.40
N ALA A 361 -24.45 -20.19 -32.34
CA ALA A 361 -23.84 -20.33 -33.65
C ALA A 361 -22.42 -19.74 -33.64
N GLY A 362 -21.52 -20.35 -34.41
CA GLY A 362 -20.11 -19.92 -34.47
C GLY A 362 -19.21 -20.68 -33.50
N THR A 363 -17.94 -20.32 -33.48
CA THR A 363 -16.99 -20.68 -32.42
C THR A 363 -17.08 -19.60 -31.35
N GLY A 364 -17.31 -19.95 -30.08
CA GLY A 364 -17.25 -18.99 -28.98
C GLY A 364 -15.82 -18.45 -28.77
N PRO A 365 -15.58 -17.57 -27.78
CA PRO A 365 -14.25 -17.06 -27.49
C PRO A 365 -13.29 -18.23 -27.18
N ILE A 366 -12.18 -18.30 -27.91
CA ILE A 366 -11.17 -19.35 -27.76
C ILE A 366 -9.86 -18.72 -27.36
N CYS A 367 -9.47 -18.96 -26.12
CA CYS A 367 -8.15 -18.61 -25.65
C CYS A 367 -7.05 -19.29 -26.47
N GLY A 368 -6.15 -18.48 -27.02
CA GLY A 368 -5.03 -18.86 -27.88
C GLY A 368 -5.32 -18.77 -29.38
N ASP A 369 -6.36 -18.05 -29.82
CA ASP A 369 -6.66 -17.85 -31.25
C ASP A 369 -6.00 -16.60 -31.85
N GLY A 370 -5.35 -15.80 -31.02
CA GLY A 370 -4.58 -14.61 -31.37
C GLY A 370 -5.38 -13.30 -31.38
N SER A 371 -6.63 -13.29 -30.93
CA SER A 371 -7.45 -12.08 -30.76
C SER A 371 -8.07 -12.07 -29.36
N ALA A 372 -7.88 -11.01 -28.59
CA ALA A 372 -8.45 -10.90 -27.25
C ALA A 372 -9.92 -10.49 -27.34
N GLU A 373 -10.82 -11.45 -27.12
CA GLU A 373 -12.25 -11.27 -27.34
C GLU A 373 -13.05 -11.34 -26.03
N CYS A 374 -13.94 -10.36 -25.83
CA CYS A 374 -14.99 -10.44 -24.82
C CYS A 374 -14.47 -10.52 -23.37
N SER A 375 -14.73 -11.61 -22.64
CA SER A 375 -14.28 -11.80 -21.25
C SER A 375 -12.80 -12.17 -21.13
N GLU A 376 -12.11 -12.38 -22.25
CA GLU A 376 -10.66 -12.55 -22.24
C GLU A 376 -10.01 -11.21 -21.90
N GLN A 377 -9.13 -11.24 -20.90
CA GLN A 377 -8.29 -10.09 -20.59
C GLN A 377 -7.24 -9.91 -21.69
N CYS A 378 -6.75 -11.00 -22.27
CA CYS A 378 -5.77 -11.02 -23.35
C CYS A 378 -5.89 -12.32 -24.17
N ASP A 379 -5.26 -12.38 -25.35
CA ASP A 379 -5.01 -13.62 -26.10
C ASP A 379 -3.64 -13.58 -26.76
N GLY A 380 -2.73 -14.47 -26.34
CA GLY A 380 -1.40 -14.55 -26.91
C GLY A 380 -0.61 -13.25 -26.76
N THR A 381 -0.54 -12.45 -27.84
CA THR A 381 0.10 -11.12 -27.86
C THR A 381 -0.90 -9.97 -27.96
N ASP A 382 -2.18 -10.26 -28.10
CA ASP A 382 -3.24 -9.26 -28.03
C ASP A 382 -3.56 -8.97 -26.56
N PHE A 383 -3.01 -7.87 -26.05
CA PHE A 383 -3.22 -7.42 -24.67
C PHE A 383 -4.29 -6.33 -24.56
N ARG A 384 -5.05 -6.08 -25.64
CA ARG A 384 -6.02 -4.97 -25.72
C ARG A 384 -5.39 -3.60 -25.46
N GLY A 385 -4.11 -3.45 -25.84
CA GLY A 385 -3.33 -2.24 -25.62
C GLY A 385 -2.73 -2.08 -24.23
N ARG A 386 -2.98 -3.00 -23.29
CA ARG A 386 -2.33 -3.01 -21.98
C ARG A 386 -0.85 -3.39 -22.10
N THR A 387 -0.03 -2.83 -21.24
CA THR A 387 1.40 -3.15 -21.09
C THR A 387 1.75 -3.38 -19.62
N CYS A 388 3.00 -3.66 -19.30
CA CYS A 388 3.44 -3.74 -17.89
C CYS A 388 3.25 -2.40 -17.15
N ALA A 389 3.38 -1.27 -17.86
CA ALA A 389 3.10 0.07 -17.29
C ALA A 389 1.65 0.18 -16.82
N SER A 390 0.72 -0.47 -17.53
CA SER A 390 -0.70 -0.53 -17.14
C SER A 390 -0.96 -1.29 -15.82
N PHE A 391 0.06 -1.85 -15.19
CA PHE A 391 -0.04 -2.54 -13.90
C PHE A 391 0.99 -2.01 -12.89
N GLY A 392 1.54 -0.80 -13.13
CA GLY A 392 2.50 -0.16 -12.24
C GLY A 392 3.95 -0.63 -12.42
N PHE A 393 4.30 -1.21 -13.57
CA PHE A 393 5.66 -1.67 -13.85
C PHE A 393 6.31 -0.90 -15.01
N SER A 394 7.52 -0.35 -14.82
CA SER A 394 8.26 0.43 -15.82
C SER A 394 8.93 -0.43 -16.90
N GLU A 395 9.13 -1.72 -16.64
CA GLU A 395 9.81 -2.64 -17.55
C GLU A 395 9.09 -4.00 -17.68
N GLY A 396 9.58 -4.80 -18.63
CA GLY A 396 9.17 -6.18 -18.82
C GLY A 396 8.16 -6.38 -19.94
N ASN A 397 7.68 -7.62 -20.06
CA ASN A 397 6.76 -8.03 -21.11
C ASN A 397 5.52 -8.63 -20.47
N LEU A 398 4.39 -7.95 -20.65
CA LEU A 398 3.08 -8.46 -20.26
C LEU A 398 2.84 -9.77 -21.02
N MET A 399 2.43 -10.80 -20.30
CA MET A 399 2.13 -12.10 -20.89
C MET A 399 0.64 -12.40 -20.78
N CYS A 400 0.16 -13.26 -21.66
CA CYS A 400 -1.16 -13.84 -21.53
C CYS A 400 -1.04 -15.29 -21.02
N SER A 401 -1.77 -15.61 -19.96
CA SER A 401 -1.85 -16.98 -19.46
C SER A 401 -2.64 -17.89 -20.43
N SER A 402 -2.49 -19.21 -20.28
CA SER A 402 -3.29 -20.20 -21.04
C SER A 402 -4.79 -20.18 -20.71
N SER A 403 -5.18 -19.39 -19.71
CA SER A 403 -6.57 -19.14 -19.32
C SER A 403 -7.04 -17.74 -19.72
N CYS A 404 -6.26 -17.02 -20.53
CA CYS A 404 -6.57 -15.68 -21.05
C CYS A 404 -6.77 -14.58 -20.00
N ASN A 405 -6.06 -14.73 -18.88
CA ASN A 405 -5.83 -13.67 -17.89
C ASN A 405 -4.44 -13.05 -18.09
N TYR A 406 -4.32 -11.76 -17.76
CA TYR A 406 -3.02 -11.09 -17.72
C TYR A 406 -2.08 -11.81 -16.77
N ASN A 407 -0.84 -11.99 -17.22
CA ASN A 407 0.23 -12.55 -16.43
C ASN A 407 1.35 -11.52 -16.35
N ILE A 408 1.49 -10.94 -15.15
CA ILE A 408 2.46 -9.89 -14.82
C ILE A 408 3.79 -10.43 -14.31
N SER A 409 4.01 -11.76 -14.28
CA SER A 409 5.23 -12.35 -13.72
C SER A 409 6.52 -11.95 -14.46
N ASN A 410 6.41 -11.45 -15.69
CA ASN A 410 7.54 -10.92 -16.47
C ASN A 410 7.54 -9.39 -16.55
N CYS A 411 6.66 -8.71 -15.81
CA CYS A 411 6.71 -7.26 -15.60
C CYS A 411 7.67 -6.97 -14.43
N THR A 412 8.52 -5.97 -14.60
CA THR A 412 9.61 -5.64 -13.67
C THR A 412 9.75 -4.13 -13.52
N GLY A 413 10.40 -3.68 -12.44
CA GLY A 413 10.55 -2.26 -12.12
C GLY A 413 9.25 -1.66 -11.62
N PHE A 414 9.06 -1.53 -10.30
CA PHE A 414 7.87 -0.89 -9.72
C PHE A 414 7.92 0.64 -9.92
N LEU A 415 6.80 1.27 -10.27
CA LEU A 415 6.69 2.74 -10.39
C LEU A 415 6.63 3.44 -9.02
N TYR A 416 6.13 2.80 -7.97
CA TYR A 416 6.28 3.27 -6.59
C TYR A 416 6.13 2.12 -5.60
N TYR A 417 6.89 2.18 -4.52
CA TYR A 417 6.92 1.18 -3.45
C TYR A 417 6.01 1.54 -2.27
N ALA A 418 5.82 2.83 -2.01
CA ALA A 418 4.92 3.36 -0.98
C ALA A 418 4.69 4.85 -1.22
N ALA A 419 3.48 5.36 -0.96
CA ALA A 419 3.18 6.79 -1.03
C ALA A 419 2.12 7.22 0.00
N ALA A 420 2.19 8.48 0.46
CA ALA A 420 1.19 9.11 1.32
C ALA A 420 1.28 10.65 1.29
N ASN A 421 0.17 11.32 0.96
CA ASN A 421 -0.04 12.77 1.11
C ASN A 421 -1.02 13.14 2.24
N PHE A 422 -1.62 12.15 2.91
CA PHE A 422 -2.47 12.31 4.11
C PHE A 422 -3.78 13.12 3.94
N ASP A 423 -4.18 13.45 2.72
CA ASP A 423 -5.33 14.31 2.45
C ASP A 423 -6.69 13.60 2.49
N ASP A 424 -6.68 12.28 2.28
CA ASP A 424 -7.90 11.51 2.04
C ASP A 424 -8.58 11.03 3.33
N SER A 425 -7.83 10.92 4.44
CA SER A 425 -8.36 10.44 5.73
C SER A 425 -7.52 10.97 6.90
N PRO A 426 -8.14 11.23 8.08
CA PRO A 426 -7.40 11.49 9.31
C PRO A 426 -6.69 10.24 9.87
N THR A 427 -6.77 9.10 9.19
CA THR A 427 -6.15 7.82 9.58
C THR A 427 -4.92 7.50 8.74
N LEU A 428 -3.99 6.73 9.32
CA LEU A 428 -2.82 6.25 8.57
C LEU A 428 -3.24 5.39 7.38
N PRO A 429 -2.50 5.45 6.24
CA PRO A 429 -2.70 4.53 5.13
C PRO A 429 -2.40 3.08 5.55
N LEU A 430 -2.94 2.11 4.81
CA LEU A 430 -2.79 0.70 5.12
C LEU A 430 -1.31 0.28 5.25
N GLY A 431 -0.99 -0.45 6.31
CA GLY A 431 0.37 -0.95 6.58
C GLY A 431 1.32 0.09 7.19
N TRP A 432 0.92 1.36 7.25
CA TRP A 432 1.63 2.35 8.04
C TRP A 432 1.32 2.19 9.53
N SER A 433 2.25 2.61 10.38
CA SER A 433 2.06 2.62 11.82
C SER A 433 2.69 3.85 12.45
N MET A 434 2.20 4.28 13.60
CA MET A 434 2.76 5.40 14.34
C MET A 434 2.85 5.09 15.83
N ALA A 435 3.84 5.69 16.47
CA ALA A 435 4.07 5.60 17.91
C ALA A 435 4.47 6.97 18.47
N GLY A 436 4.12 7.20 19.73
CA GLY A 436 4.42 8.43 20.43
C GLY A 436 3.47 9.56 20.04
N SER A 437 4.00 10.77 19.93
CA SER A 437 3.18 12.00 19.80
C SER A 437 2.73 12.32 18.37
N TRP A 438 3.15 11.55 17.37
CA TRP A 438 2.78 11.80 15.98
C TRP A 438 1.26 11.80 15.78
N SER A 439 0.77 12.61 14.84
CA SER A 439 -0.65 12.74 14.49
C SER A 439 -0.81 13.14 13.02
N ILE A 440 -1.97 12.84 12.43
CA ILE A 440 -2.36 13.23 11.06
C ILE A 440 -3.43 14.32 11.12
N GLY A 441 -3.33 15.31 10.24
CA GLY A 441 -4.39 16.28 10.02
C GLY A 441 -3.87 17.64 9.58
N THR A 442 -4.77 18.62 9.52
CA THR A 442 -4.43 19.99 9.14
C THR A 442 -3.59 20.67 10.23
N PRO A 443 -2.47 21.34 9.88
CA PRO A 443 -1.66 22.08 10.85
C PRO A 443 -2.47 23.14 11.60
N GLY A 444 -2.61 22.95 12.92
CA GLY A 444 -3.17 23.94 13.85
C GLY A 444 -2.10 24.81 14.52
N SER A 445 -0.84 24.39 14.40
CA SER A 445 0.38 25.04 14.89
C SER A 445 1.51 24.80 13.88
N GLY A 446 2.65 25.48 14.03
CA GLY A 446 3.76 25.37 13.07
C GLY A 446 3.47 26.03 11.70
N PRO A 447 3.52 25.29 10.57
CA PRO A 447 3.29 25.85 9.24
C PRO A 447 1.84 26.34 9.06
N THR A 448 1.61 27.28 8.13
CA THR A 448 0.27 27.85 7.90
C THR A 448 -0.70 26.91 7.18
N ALA A 449 -0.17 25.88 6.51
CA ALA A 449 -0.89 24.79 5.87
C ALA A 449 0.07 23.59 5.71
N ALA A 450 -0.48 22.42 5.41
CA ALA A 450 0.28 21.27 4.93
C ALA A 450 1.05 21.63 3.64
N SER A 451 2.02 20.81 3.24
CA SER A 451 2.77 21.02 1.99
C SER A 451 1.79 20.94 0.84
N SER A 452 1.09 19.81 0.73
CA SER A 452 -0.11 19.62 -0.06
C SER A 452 -1.34 19.72 0.86
N PRO A 453 -2.17 20.77 0.74
CA PRO A 453 -3.35 20.88 1.60
C PRO A 453 -4.43 19.84 1.24
N PRO A 454 -5.23 19.38 2.23
CA PRO A 454 -5.38 19.93 3.59
C PRO A 454 -4.51 19.39 4.74
N SER A 455 -3.84 18.24 4.63
CA SER A 455 -3.38 17.48 5.80
C SER A 455 -1.93 17.00 5.67
N CYS A 456 -1.26 16.81 6.79
CA CYS A 456 0.08 16.21 6.83
C CYS A 456 0.25 15.40 8.12
N ILE A 457 1.39 14.72 8.28
CA ILE A 457 1.80 14.17 9.59
C ILE A 457 2.66 15.16 10.37
N ALA A 458 2.49 15.21 11.68
CA ALA A 458 3.36 15.99 12.54
C ALA A 458 3.56 15.36 13.92
N VAL A 459 4.70 15.65 14.55
CA VAL A 459 4.99 15.28 15.95
C VAL A 459 3.98 15.95 16.91
N SER A 460 3.40 17.08 16.53
CA SER A 460 2.30 17.74 17.25
C SER A 460 1.58 18.72 16.34
N LEU A 461 0.30 18.48 16.00
CA LEU A 461 -0.49 19.36 15.12
C LEU A 461 -1.08 20.59 15.82
N SER A 462 -1.19 20.56 17.16
CA SER A 462 -1.94 21.55 17.94
C SER A 462 -1.09 22.33 18.94
N GLY A 463 0.23 22.34 18.78
CA GLY A 463 1.15 23.05 19.65
C GLY A 463 2.54 22.46 19.66
N GLN A 464 3.28 22.69 20.75
CA GLN A 464 4.67 22.29 20.85
C GLN A 464 4.85 20.82 21.26
N TYR A 465 5.93 20.16 20.81
CA TYR A 465 6.24 18.78 21.21
C TYR A 465 6.58 18.64 22.70
N ALA A 466 6.39 17.44 23.26
CA ALA A 466 6.72 17.13 24.65
C ALA A 466 8.24 17.00 24.88
N ASN A 467 8.71 17.19 26.12
CA ASN A 467 10.12 16.93 26.47
C ASN A 467 10.38 15.41 26.64
N ASN A 468 11.65 15.02 26.57
CA ASN A 468 12.15 13.65 26.77
C ASN A 468 11.56 12.61 25.79
N LEU A 469 11.27 13.01 24.55
CA LEU A 469 10.89 12.10 23.49
C LEU A 469 12.12 11.28 23.06
N ALA A 470 11.88 10.06 22.55
CA ALA A 470 12.94 9.16 22.12
C ALA A 470 12.63 8.58 20.73
N TYR A 471 13.65 8.47 19.89
CA TYR A 471 13.54 7.90 18.53
C TYR A 471 12.84 6.55 18.50
N ALA A 472 13.13 5.67 19.48
CA ALA A 472 12.59 4.32 19.54
C ALA A 472 11.09 4.25 19.87
N SER A 473 10.49 5.33 20.36
CA SER A 473 9.08 5.37 20.76
C SER A 473 8.28 6.52 20.14
N THR A 474 8.92 7.40 19.36
CA THR A 474 8.30 8.57 18.73
C THR A 474 8.61 8.55 17.24
N TYR A 475 7.80 7.82 16.47
CA TYR A 475 8.03 7.62 15.05
C TYR A 475 6.76 7.38 14.24
N VAL A 476 6.83 7.62 12.93
CA VAL A 476 5.90 7.09 11.93
C VAL A 476 6.67 6.14 11.03
N ARG A 477 6.12 4.94 10.83
CA ARG A 477 6.74 3.84 10.07
C ARG A 477 5.90 3.53 8.83
N LEU A 478 6.59 3.42 7.70
CA LEU A 478 6.07 2.99 6.41
C LEU A 478 5.78 1.47 6.41
N PRO A 479 4.96 0.98 5.46
CA PRO A 479 4.74 -0.45 5.26
C PRO A 479 6.04 -1.21 4.95
N ALA A 480 5.95 -2.53 4.88
CA ALA A 480 7.03 -3.34 4.31
C ALA A 480 7.20 -2.98 2.83
N ILE A 481 8.41 -2.60 2.44
CA ILE A 481 8.75 -2.21 1.07
C ILE A 481 9.74 -3.23 0.51
N ASP A 482 9.34 -3.95 -0.54
CA ASP A 482 10.22 -4.92 -1.21
C ASP A 482 11.08 -4.24 -2.28
N LEU A 483 12.38 -4.05 -1.99
CA LEU A 483 13.35 -3.48 -2.93
C LEU A 483 14.13 -4.56 -3.71
N SER A 484 13.64 -5.80 -3.77
CA SER A 484 14.32 -6.89 -4.48
C SER A 484 14.38 -6.70 -6.00
N GLY A 485 13.39 -5.99 -6.56
CA GLY A 485 13.32 -5.61 -7.97
C GLY A 485 13.80 -4.19 -8.28
N ALA A 486 14.36 -3.48 -7.30
CA ALA A 486 14.71 -2.06 -7.41
C ALA A 486 16.05 -1.82 -8.12
N ASN A 487 16.15 -0.72 -8.88
CA ASN A 487 17.38 -0.33 -9.58
C ASN A 487 18.03 0.91 -8.95
N HIS A 488 17.22 1.92 -8.64
CA HIS A 488 17.59 3.20 -8.07
C HIS A 488 16.45 3.72 -7.15
N PRO A 489 16.15 2.99 -6.06
CA PRO A 489 15.06 3.38 -5.18
C PRO A 489 15.43 4.64 -4.39
N VAL A 490 14.51 5.60 -4.38
CA VAL A 490 14.63 6.89 -3.70
C VAL A 490 13.36 7.19 -2.93
N LEU A 491 13.52 7.59 -1.67
CA LEU A 491 12.47 8.17 -0.86
C LEU A 491 12.49 9.69 -1.02
N THR A 492 11.38 10.30 -1.42
CA THR A 492 11.16 11.75 -1.40
C THR A 492 10.04 12.12 -0.43
N PHE A 493 10.15 13.28 0.20
CA PHE A 493 9.10 13.85 1.04
C PHE A 493 9.28 15.36 1.19
N ASN A 494 8.22 16.08 1.52
CA ASN A 494 8.30 17.47 1.94
C ASN A 494 8.39 17.56 3.46
N SER A 495 9.18 18.51 3.96
CA SER A 495 9.40 18.65 5.40
C SER A 495 9.45 20.12 5.83
N TRP A 496 8.88 20.38 7.01
CA TRP A 496 8.95 21.64 7.75
C TRP A 496 9.31 21.32 9.20
N MET A 497 10.23 22.06 9.81
CA MET A 497 10.67 21.79 11.18
C MET A 497 10.97 23.06 11.98
N ASP A 498 10.57 23.06 13.25
CA ASP A 498 11.07 23.97 14.27
C ASP A 498 11.38 23.16 15.54
N ALA A 499 12.67 22.92 15.79
CA ALA A 499 13.19 22.14 16.92
C ALA A 499 14.29 22.92 17.67
N GLU A 500 14.61 22.53 18.91
CA GLU A 500 15.77 23.09 19.60
C GLU A 500 17.07 22.72 18.87
N SER A 501 17.76 23.74 18.34
CA SER A 501 18.98 23.58 17.54
C SER A 501 20.07 22.81 18.28
N GLY A 502 20.40 21.63 17.75
CA GLY A 502 21.49 20.77 18.21
C GLY A 502 21.16 19.85 19.39
N PHE A 503 19.90 19.83 19.82
CA PHE A 503 19.42 18.99 20.92
C PHE A 503 18.23 18.14 20.48
N ASP A 504 17.27 18.77 19.81
CA ASP A 504 16.02 18.15 19.38
C ASP A 504 16.01 18.03 17.86
N GLY A 505 15.38 16.98 17.34
CA GLY A 505 15.44 16.77 15.90
C GLY A 505 14.84 15.47 15.40
N GLY A 506 14.74 15.43 14.07
CA GLY A 506 14.18 14.32 13.32
C GLY A 506 15.22 13.65 12.43
N ARG A 507 15.11 12.33 12.23
CA ARG A 507 15.95 11.57 11.30
C ARG A 507 15.19 10.43 10.65
N ILE A 508 15.79 9.89 9.60
CA ILE A 508 15.30 8.69 8.91
C ILE A 508 16.06 7.47 9.40
N GLU A 509 15.31 6.44 9.79
CA GLU A 509 15.84 5.13 10.18
C GLU A 509 15.28 4.03 9.29
N ILE A 510 16.12 3.04 8.97
CA ILE A 510 15.77 1.90 8.13
C ILE A 510 16.06 0.60 8.85
N SER A 511 15.13 -0.34 8.73
CA SER A 511 15.23 -1.72 9.19
C SER A 511 15.18 -2.68 7.98
N THR A 512 16.01 -3.72 8.02
CA THR A 512 16.03 -4.82 7.03
C THR A 512 15.64 -6.17 7.66
N ASP A 513 15.14 -6.15 8.89
CA ASP A 513 14.87 -7.34 9.72
C ASP A 513 13.45 -7.31 10.35
N GLY A 514 12.50 -6.75 9.60
CA GLY A 514 11.10 -6.67 10.00
C GLY A 514 10.78 -5.64 11.08
N GLY A 515 11.74 -4.77 11.43
CA GLY A 515 11.61 -3.75 12.47
C GLY A 515 12.27 -4.13 13.81
N SER A 516 13.05 -5.21 13.86
CA SER A 516 13.74 -5.68 15.07
C SER A 516 14.93 -4.77 15.43
N ALA A 517 15.69 -4.34 14.42
CA ALA A 517 16.77 -3.36 14.56
C ALA A 517 16.59 -2.21 13.56
N TRP A 518 16.99 -1.01 13.99
CA TRP A 518 16.85 0.22 13.23
C TRP A 518 18.19 0.92 13.10
N ASN A 519 18.60 1.21 11.86
CA ASN A 519 19.84 1.90 11.54
C ASN A 519 19.53 3.29 11.00
N VAL A 520 20.25 4.30 11.47
CA VAL A 520 20.13 5.67 10.94
C VAL A 520 20.71 5.71 9.52
N VAL A 521 19.98 6.31 8.58
CA VAL A 521 20.49 6.50 7.22
C VAL A 521 21.67 7.47 7.25
N PRO A 522 22.81 7.20 6.59
CA PRO A 522 23.95 8.11 6.62
C PRO A 522 23.63 9.47 6.01
N SER A 523 24.21 10.55 6.57
CA SER A 523 24.01 11.92 6.03
C SER A 523 24.47 12.10 4.58
N THR A 524 25.24 11.17 4.01
CA THR A 524 25.68 11.20 2.60
C THR A 524 24.59 10.73 1.64
N GLU A 525 23.63 9.95 2.13
CA GLU A 525 22.51 9.40 1.35
C GLU A 525 21.25 10.27 1.49
N VAL A 526 21.34 11.39 2.21
CA VAL A 526 20.21 12.22 2.62
C VAL A 526 20.45 13.65 2.16
N SER A 527 19.46 14.24 1.50
CA SER A 527 19.49 15.61 0.99
C SER A 527 18.20 16.36 1.38
N PRO A 528 18.27 17.53 2.03
CA PRO A 528 19.46 18.15 2.59
C PRO A 528 20.15 17.27 3.64
N ALA A 529 21.49 17.31 3.68
CA ALA A 529 22.27 16.58 4.68
C ALA A 529 21.89 17.00 6.11
N TYR A 530 21.99 16.07 7.07
CA TYR A 530 21.80 16.35 8.49
C TYR A 530 22.75 17.45 8.97
N GLN A 531 22.24 18.41 9.75
CA GLN A 531 23.09 19.45 10.33
C GLN A 531 23.97 18.89 11.46
N GLU A 532 23.44 17.94 12.24
CA GLU A 532 24.18 17.34 13.35
C GLU A 532 25.01 16.15 12.91
N THR A 533 26.28 16.16 13.30
CA THR A 533 27.24 15.11 12.91
C THR A 533 27.25 13.92 13.85
N TYR A 534 26.82 14.09 15.11
CA TYR A 534 26.85 13.03 16.12
C TYR A 534 25.57 12.18 16.11
N ASP A 535 24.41 12.83 16.28
CA ASP A 535 23.12 12.14 16.32
C ASP A 535 22.48 11.91 14.94
N LEU A 536 23.11 12.47 13.89
CA LEU A 536 22.69 12.36 12.49
C LEU A 536 21.20 12.70 12.32
N ASN A 537 20.85 13.94 12.64
CA ASN A 537 19.47 14.43 12.55
C ASN A 537 19.40 15.85 11.97
N TRP A 538 18.20 16.21 11.55
CA TRP A 538 17.84 17.59 11.28
C TRP A 538 17.37 18.28 12.54
N THR A 539 17.75 19.55 12.69
CA THR A 539 17.45 20.34 13.89
C THR A 539 17.29 21.83 13.55
N GLY A 540 16.76 22.60 14.51
CA GLY A 540 16.60 24.05 14.39
C GLY A 540 15.35 24.49 13.63
N ALA A 541 15.35 25.74 13.18
CA ALA A 541 14.22 26.41 12.55
C ALA A 541 14.28 26.31 11.01
N LEU A 542 13.86 25.18 10.47
CA LEU A 542 13.66 24.90 9.04
C LEU A 542 12.20 25.18 8.66
N THR A 543 11.79 26.44 8.80
CA THR A 543 10.38 26.85 8.81
C THR A 543 9.80 27.22 7.44
N SER A 544 10.35 26.62 6.39
CA SER A 544 9.78 26.63 5.04
C SER A 544 9.67 25.18 4.60
N TRP A 545 8.51 24.80 4.05
CA TRP A 545 8.38 23.52 3.36
C TRP A 545 9.46 23.45 2.28
N ALA A 546 10.17 22.32 2.27
CA ALA A 546 11.21 22.03 1.31
C ALA A 546 11.21 20.52 1.02
N PRO A 547 11.63 20.12 -0.20
CA PRO A 547 11.74 18.72 -0.56
C PRO A 547 13.01 18.09 0.04
N TYR A 548 12.87 16.84 0.42
CA TYR A 548 13.90 16.00 1.00
C TYR A 548 13.97 14.69 0.21
N THR A 549 15.17 14.15 0.12
CA THR A 549 15.49 12.96 -0.68
C THR A 549 16.38 12.04 0.13
N VAL A 550 16.11 10.74 0.07
CA VAL A 550 16.90 9.69 0.71
C VAL A 550 17.19 8.60 -0.32
N GLN A 551 18.46 8.37 -0.58
CA GLN A 551 18.94 7.34 -1.49
C GLN A 551 18.86 5.98 -0.80
N LEU A 552 18.15 5.03 -1.42
CA LEU A 552 17.91 3.70 -0.87
C LEU A 552 18.71 2.61 -1.60
N SER A 553 19.56 2.97 -2.56
CA SER A 553 20.35 2.05 -3.38
C SER A 553 21.22 1.07 -2.59
N THR A 554 21.58 1.41 -1.35
CA THR A 554 22.32 0.50 -0.44
C THR A 554 21.49 -0.70 0.02
N TYR A 555 20.16 -0.61 -0.06
CA TYR A 555 19.21 -1.59 0.48
C TYR A 555 18.53 -2.45 -0.58
N ILE A 556 18.87 -2.26 -1.86
CA ILE A 556 18.40 -3.10 -2.98
C ILE A 556 18.62 -4.58 -2.66
N GLY A 557 17.64 -5.43 -2.95
CA GLY A 557 17.67 -6.86 -2.65
C GLY A 557 17.04 -7.25 -1.31
N ASN A 558 16.51 -6.31 -0.53
CA ASN A 558 15.89 -6.57 0.78
C ASN A 558 14.46 -6.03 0.84
N VAL A 559 13.65 -6.63 1.72
CA VAL A 559 12.43 -5.99 2.22
C VAL A 559 12.82 -5.05 3.36
N VAL A 560 12.49 -3.77 3.23
CA VAL A 560 12.84 -2.73 4.19
C VAL A 560 11.63 -2.15 4.89
N HIS A 561 11.86 -1.60 6.07
CA HIS A 561 10.95 -0.66 6.71
C HIS A 561 11.67 0.66 6.93
N ILE A 562 10.97 1.76 6.67
CA ILE A 562 11.48 3.11 6.86
C ILE A 562 10.65 3.78 7.94
N ARG A 563 11.28 4.56 8.83
CA ARG A 563 10.55 5.40 9.78
C ARG A 563 11.14 6.79 9.92
N PHE A 564 10.26 7.75 10.12
CA PHE A 564 10.54 9.12 10.52
C PHE A 564 10.55 9.14 12.05
N ALA A 565 11.72 9.31 12.66
CA ALA A 565 11.89 9.24 14.11
C ALA A 565 12.28 10.61 14.68
N PHE A 566 11.72 10.98 15.83
CA PHE A 566 11.97 12.27 16.48
C PHE A 566 12.47 12.10 17.93
N ILE A 567 13.34 13.00 18.38
CA ILE A 567 13.85 13.06 19.75
C ILE A 567 13.69 14.46 20.33
N SER A 568 13.55 14.54 21.64
CA SER A 568 13.70 15.80 22.37
C SER A 568 14.40 15.60 23.71
N ASP A 569 15.09 16.64 24.17
CA ASP A 569 15.76 16.66 25.46
C ASP A 569 14.79 17.05 26.61
N GLY A 570 15.31 17.29 27.81
CA GLY A 570 14.52 17.62 29.00
C GLY A 570 13.90 19.02 29.02
N SER A 571 14.15 19.87 28.04
CA SER A 571 13.76 21.28 28.01
C SER A 571 13.49 21.81 26.59
N VAL A 572 13.03 23.07 26.50
CA VAL A 572 12.91 23.85 25.25
C VAL A 572 12.04 23.22 24.15
N GLN A 573 10.73 23.32 24.34
CA GLN A 573 9.75 22.88 23.34
C GLN A 573 9.62 23.89 22.19
N ARG A 574 9.36 23.37 20.99
CA ARG A 574 9.07 24.10 19.74
C ARG A 574 7.95 23.41 18.98
N GLU A 575 7.58 23.93 17.82
CA GLU A 575 6.44 23.42 17.03
C GLU A 575 6.63 21.99 16.51
N GLY A 576 7.87 21.51 16.36
CA GLY A 576 8.19 20.13 16.04
C GLY A 576 8.46 19.88 14.57
N TRP A 577 8.24 18.64 14.14
CA TRP A 577 8.50 18.19 12.78
C TRP A 577 7.21 17.83 12.07
N TYR A 578 7.05 18.36 10.87
CA TYR A 578 5.92 18.15 9.97
C TYR A 578 6.48 17.54 8.68
N VAL A 579 5.83 16.48 8.21
CA VAL A 579 6.24 15.71 7.03
C VAL A 579 5.01 15.48 6.17
N ASP A 580 5.20 15.57 4.86
CA ASP A 580 4.14 15.48 3.88
C ASP A 580 4.66 14.93 2.55
N ASP A 581 3.76 14.57 1.63
CA ASP A 581 4.08 14.11 0.27
C ASP A 581 5.16 13.00 0.24
N ILE A 582 5.02 11.97 1.08
CA ILE A 582 5.99 10.87 1.17
C ILE A 582 5.82 9.95 -0.02
N ILE A 583 6.91 9.66 -0.74
CA ILE A 583 6.93 8.76 -1.90
C ILE A 583 8.21 7.94 -1.86
N VAL A 584 8.12 6.65 -2.13
CA VAL A 584 9.25 5.79 -2.43
C VAL A 584 9.09 5.30 -3.86
N THR A 585 10.01 5.68 -4.74
CA THR A 585 9.93 5.42 -6.19
C THR A 585 11.33 5.14 -6.76
N GLU A 586 11.43 4.82 -8.04
CA GLU A 586 12.68 4.73 -8.80
C GLU A 586 13.03 6.12 -9.36
N GLN A 587 14.31 6.53 -9.32
CA GLN A 587 14.76 7.82 -9.88
C GLN A 587 16.07 7.75 -10.66
#